data_AF-A0A9D7LDB7-F1
#
_entry.id   AF-A0A9D7LDB7-F1
#
_cell.length_a   1.000
_cell.length_b   1.000
_cell.length_c   1.000
_cell.angle_alpha   90.00
_cell.angle_beta   90.00
_cell.angle_gamma   90.00
#
_symmetry.space_group_name_H-M   'P 1'
#
loop_
_entity.id
_entity.type
_entity.pdbx_description
1 polymer ?
#
loop_
_entity_poly.entity_id
_entity_poly.type
_entity_poly.pdbx_seq_one_letter_code
_entity_poly.pdbx_strand_id
1 'polypeptide(L)'
;MRLRAQVSRVCIPVMATISSASGSASNKPDPKKGRSSVNAAQALAKQQALEKKSKKYKLPLGELAIFTQQLSSLLLAGLPLVQCLEALQDQTEDQCFRIVIRDVRGDISSGNSFSSAVRKFPHSFNTLFVSMVEAGEASGGLAEILVKVAGYFEASVKLTKKVKSAMTYPIAVIGLAVALVNVLLIFVIPVFAAMFADFGAKLPAPTQFLIDLSDFMKAWWWAIGLGAYGIYWGGGKYVATPKGRRQKDQFLVRAPIFGNLIHKIALSRFCRTYATLIRSGVPILRTLEIVAAASNTVQIEDACDEIAKHVSQGGQVSEVLAANPFFPPMMKHMVKAGESTGNVDGMMTKIADFYDVECEATVASLTSLIEPILIVFLGVVVGGIVMAMFLPIFQLGAVAGGLQ
;
A
#
# COMPACT_ATOMS: atom_id res chain seq x y z
N MET A 1 20.10 -20.77 -45.00
CA MET A 1 19.37 -21.25 -43.80
C MET A 1 18.51 -20.08 -43.29
N ARG A 2 17.42 -19.69 -43.96
CA ARG A 2 16.00 -20.11 -43.77
C ARG A 2 15.56 -20.31 -42.31
N LEU A 3 14.77 -19.36 -41.79
CA LEU A 3 13.42 -19.53 -41.20
C LEU A 3 12.88 -18.11 -40.84
N ARG A 4 12.09 -17.43 -41.69
CA ARG A 4 10.60 -17.34 -41.69
C ARG A 4 9.99 -17.20 -40.28
N ALA A 5 9.57 -16.01 -39.87
CA ALA A 5 8.29 -15.35 -40.18
C ALA A 5 7.07 -16.02 -39.52
N GLN A 6 6.58 -15.43 -38.43
CA GLN A 6 5.20 -15.59 -37.97
C GLN A 6 4.64 -14.22 -37.56
N VAL A 7 4.17 -13.49 -38.57
CA VAL A 7 3.19 -12.41 -38.43
C VAL A 7 1.83 -13.10 -38.42
N SER A 8 1.14 -13.13 -37.28
CA SER A 8 -0.26 -13.54 -37.24
C SER A 8 -1.14 -12.30 -37.18
N ARG A 9 -1.59 -11.88 -38.36
CA ARG A 9 -2.71 -10.95 -38.56
C ARG A 9 -3.97 -11.62 -38.02
N VAL A 10 -4.58 -11.05 -36.99
CA VAL A 10 -5.98 -11.35 -36.64
C VAL A 10 -6.84 -10.45 -37.54
N CYS A 11 -7.23 -10.98 -38.70
CA CYS A 11 -8.26 -10.37 -39.54
C CYS A 11 -9.62 -10.52 -38.86
N ILE A 12 -10.28 -9.38 -38.62
CA ILE A 12 -11.71 -9.27 -38.35
C ILE A 12 -12.44 -9.40 -39.69
N PRO A 13 -13.45 -10.27 -39.88
CA PRO A 13 -14.32 -10.16 -41.02
C PRO A 13 -15.54 -9.29 -40.67
N VAL A 14 -15.68 -8.25 -41.48
CA VAL A 14 -16.82 -7.36 -41.62
C VAL A 14 -18.01 -8.12 -42.24
N MET A 15 -19.19 -7.69 -41.82
CA MET A 15 -20.53 -8.06 -42.28
C MET A 15 -20.70 -7.88 -43.81
N ALA A 16 -21.16 -8.91 -44.53
CA ALA A 16 -21.73 -8.75 -45.88
C ALA A 16 -22.72 -9.87 -46.22
N THR A 17 -23.71 -9.47 -47.01
CA THR A 17 -25.01 -10.02 -47.40
C THR A 17 -25.04 -11.30 -48.28
N ILE A 18 -26.08 -12.12 -48.02
CA ILE A 18 -26.98 -12.88 -48.92
C ILE A 18 -26.40 -13.45 -50.24
N SER A 19 -26.43 -14.79 -50.39
CA SER A 19 -26.84 -15.45 -51.64
C SER A 19 -27.19 -16.93 -51.41
N SER A 20 -28.27 -17.37 -52.05
CA SER A 20 -28.90 -18.69 -52.02
C SER A 20 -28.10 -19.78 -52.75
N ALA A 21 -28.03 -20.98 -52.20
CA ALA A 21 -28.03 -22.23 -52.99
C ALA A 21 -28.37 -23.45 -52.12
N SER A 22 -29.41 -24.14 -52.56
CA SER A 22 -29.88 -25.46 -52.14
C SER A 22 -28.84 -26.57 -52.31
N GLY A 23 -28.80 -27.52 -51.37
CA GLY A 23 -28.07 -28.78 -51.56
C GLY A 23 -28.06 -29.64 -50.30
N SER A 24 -28.96 -30.63 -50.27
CA SER A 24 -29.08 -31.63 -49.21
C SER A 24 -27.86 -32.55 -49.14
N ALA A 25 -27.22 -32.69 -47.97
CA ALA A 25 -26.38 -33.85 -47.67
C ALA A 25 -26.20 -34.06 -46.15
N SER A 26 -26.74 -35.17 -45.66
CA SER A 26 -26.20 -35.99 -44.56
C SER A 26 -25.85 -35.29 -43.24
N ASN A 27 -26.82 -35.22 -42.33
CA ASN A 27 -26.62 -34.86 -40.93
C ASN A 27 -25.96 -36.00 -40.14
N LYS A 28 -24.63 -35.96 -39.99
CA LYS A 28 -23.93 -36.56 -38.84
C LYS A 28 -23.46 -35.42 -37.94
N PRO A 29 -23.80 -35.39 -36.64
CA PRO A 29 -23.33 -34.34 -35.75
C PRO A 29 -21.83 -34.53 -35.52
N ASP A 30 -21.05 -33.60 -36.05
CA ASP A 30 -19.59 -33.54 -35.90
C ASP A 30 -19.25 -33.15 -34.44
N PRO A 31 -18.65 -34.03 -33.61
CA PRO A 31 -18.46 -33.79 -32.18
C PRO A 31 -17.45 -32.66 -31.87
N LYS A 32 -16.75 -32.16 -32.88
CA LYS A 32 -15.80 -31.03 -32.77
C LYS A 32 -16.48 -29.66 -32.73
N LYS A 33 -17.71 -29.52 -33.23
CA LYS A 33 -18.45 -28.23 -33.27
C LYS A 33 -18.99 -27.82 -31.88
N GLY A 34 -19.24 -28.79 -31.00
CA GLY A 34 -19.65 -28.55 -29.62
C GLY A 34 -18.50 -28.18 -28.66
N ARG A 35 -17.27 -28.63 -28.92
CA ARG A 35 -16.09 -28.23 -28.12
C ARG A 35 -15.62 -26.81 -28.43
N SER A 36 -15.72 -26.35 -29.69
CA SER A 36 -15.39 -24.98 -30.06
C SER A 36 -16.38 -23.95 -29.51
N SER A 37 -17.68 -24.28 -29.45
CA SER A 37 -18.70 -23.41 -28.88
C SER A 37 -18.57 -23.27 -27.35
N VAL A 38 -18.19 -24.33 -26.64
CA VAL A 38 -17.95 -24.29 -25.19
C VAL A 38 -16.69 -23.48 -24.86
N ASN A 39 -15.60 -23.65 -25.62
CA ASN A 39 -14.38 -22.86 -25.44
C ASN A 39 -14.59 -21.37 -25.77
N ALA A 40 -15.39 -21.06 -26.80
CA ALA A 40 -15.77 -19.69 -27.13
C ALA A 40 -16.67 -19.06 -26.04
N ALA A 41 -17.64 -19.81 -25.53
CA ALA A 41 -18.49 -19.38 -24.42
C ALA A 41 -17.70 -19.16 -23.12
N GLN A 42 -16.73 -20.03 -22.82
CA GLN A 42 -15.83 -19.88 -21.67
C GLN A 42 -14.90 -18.67 -21.82
N ALA A 43 -14.39 -18.41 -23.02
CA ALA A 43 -13.57 -17.22 -23.31
C ALA A 43 -14.37 -15.92 -23.13
N LEU A 44 -15.61 -15.89 -23.62
CA LEU A 44 -16.53 -14.76 -23.44
C LEU A 44 -16.90 -14.56 -21.96
N ALA A 45 -17.19 -15.64 -21.22
CA ALA A 45 -17.46 -15.56 -19.78
C ALA A 45 -16.25 -15.04 -18.99
N LYS A 46 -15.03 -15.48 -19.35
CA LYS A 46 -13.79 -14.98 -18.76
C LYS A 46 -13.56 -13.50 -19.06
N GLN A 47 -13.85 -13.05 -20.28
CA GLN A 47 -13.78 -11.63 -20.63
C GLN A 47 -14.79 -10.79 -19.84
N GLN A 48 -16.05 -11.23 -19.75
CA GLN A 48 -17.07 -10.54 -18.96
C GLN A 48 -16.71 -10.47 -17.46
N ALA A 49 -16.09 -11.53 -16.92
CA ALA A 49 -15.59 -11.52 -15.55
C ALA A 49 -14.45 -10.50 -15.36
N LEU A 50 -13.53 -10.42 -16.32
CA LEU A 50 -12.44 -9.43 -16.32
C LEU A 50 -12.97 -7.99 -16.45
N GLU A 51 -13.98 -7.75 -17.27
CA GLU A 51 -14.61 -6.42 -17.39
C GLU A 51 -15.34 -5.98 -16.12
N LYS A 52 -15.97 -6.91 -15.40
CA LYS A 52 -16.52 -6.59 -14.07
C LYS A 52 -15.42 -6.28 -13.07
N LYS A 53 -14.28 -6.98 -13.17
CA LYS A 53 -13.13 -6.81 -12.28
C LYS A 53 -12.38 -5.50 -12.56
N SER A 54 -12.26 -5.08 -13.82
CA SER A 54 -11.52 -3.88 -14.23
C SER A 54 -12.11 -2.60 -13.61
N LYS A 55 -13.44 -2.49 -13.48
CA LYS A 55 -14.10 -1.34 -12.84
C LYS A 55 -13.72 -1.11 -11.38
N LYS A 56 -13.33 -2.18 -10.67
CA LYS A 56 -12.90 -2.13 -9.26
C LYS A 56 -11.41 -2.45 -9.11
N TYR A 57 -10.66 -2.44 -10.22
CA TYR A 57 -9.27 -2.83 -10.20
C TYR A 57 -8.45 -1.76 -9.47
N LYS A 58 -7.66 -2.21 -8.49
CA LYS A 58 -6.76 -1.35 -7.74
C LYS A 58 -5.37 -1.46 -8.33
N LEU A 59 -4.96 -0.44 -9.07
CA LEU A 59 -3.64 -0.39 -9.69
C LEU A 59 -2.57 -0.11 -8.62
N PRO A 60 -1.48 -0.89 -8.54
CA PRO A 60 -0.35 -0.56 -7.70
C PRO A 60 0.29 0.78 -8.10
N LEU A 61 0.72 1.58 -7.13
CA LEU A 61 1.34 2.88 -7.40
C LEU A 61 2.58 2.78 -8.30
N GLY A 62 3.32 1.66 -8.24
CA GLY A 62 4.47 1.39 -9.11
C GLY A 62 4.09 1.26 -10.59
N GLU A 63 3.00 0.56 -10.89
CA GLU A 63 2.50 0.43 -12.27
C GLU A 63 1.92 1.75 -12.76
N LEU A 64 1.21 2.50 -11.90
CA LEU A 64 0.74 3.84 -12.22
C LEU A 64 1.90 4.79 -12.52
N ALA A 65 3.01 4.70 -11.78
CA ALA A 65 4.22 5.50 -12.02
C ALA A 65 4.80 5.23 -13.41
N ILE A 66 4.99 3.95 -13.77
CA ILE A 66 5.52 3.54 -15.08
C ILE A 66 4.59 3.99 -16.20
N PHE A 67 3.27 3.76 -16.06
CA PHE A 67 2.28 4.21 -17.03
C PHE A 67 2.34 5.73 -17.25
N THR A 68 2.39 6.49 -16.15
CA THR A 68 2.44 7.96 -16.21
C THR A 68 3.73 8.45 -16.87
N GLN A 69 4.86 7.81 -16.55
CA GLN A 69 6.16 8.11 -17.14
C GLN A 69 6.15 7.86 -18.65
N GLN A 70 5.74 6.66 -19.08
CA GLN A 70 5.68 6.31 -20.50
C GLN A 70 4.70 7.20 -21.27
N LEU A 71 3.52 7.48 -20.69
CA LEU A 71 2.55 8.40 -21.28
C LEU A 71 3.14 9.81 -21.46
N SER A 72 3.83 10.33 -20.44
CA SER A 72 4.48 11.64 -20.53
C SER A 72 5.57 11.67 -21.60
N SER A 73 6.39 10.62 -21.72
CA SER A 73 7.44 10.53 -22.72
C SER A 73 6.90 10.47 -24.15
N LEU A 74 5.83 9.71 -24.39
CA LEU A 74 5.18 9.63 -25.70
C LEU A 74 4.52 10.97 -26.08
N LEU A 75 3.85 11.63 -25.13
CA LEU A 75 3.26 12.95 -25.36
C LEU A 75 4.33 14.02 -25.63
N LEU A 76 5.45 14.01 -24.91
CA LEU A 76 6.59 14.89 -25.17
C LEU A 76 7.22 14.65 -26.56
N ALA A 77 7.19 13.42 -27.04
CA ALA A 77 7.61 13.08 -28.40
C ALA A 77 6.60 13.54 -29.48
N GLY A 78 5.51 14.20 -29.08
CA GLY A 78 4.52 14.78 -29.99
C GLY A 78 3.47 13.79 -30.51
N LEU A 79 3.39 12.58 -29.94
CA LEU A 79 2.34 11.63 -30.32
C LEU A 79 0.97 12.09 -29.78
N PRO A 80 -0.11 11.97 -30.59
CA PRO A 80 -1.46 12.22 -30.13
C PRO A 80 -1.85 11.30 -28.96
N LEU A 81 -2.59 11.83 -27.98
CA LEU A 81 -2.97 11.10 -26.75
C LEU A 81 -3.60 9.72 -27.01
N VAL A 82 -4.48 9.62 -28.00
CA VAL A 82 -5.12 8.34 -28.36
C VAL A 82 -4.10 7.31 -28.84
N GLN A 83 -3.09 7.73 -29.61
CA GLN A 83 -2.01 6.86 -30.08
C GLN A 83 -1.08 6.47 -28.93
N CYS A 84 -0.79 7.39 -28.01
CA CYS A 84 -0.03 7.07 -26.79
C CYS A 84 -0.75 5.98 -25.98
N LEU A 85 -2.06 6.12 -25.76
CA LEU A 85 -2.86 5.14 -25.02
C LEU A 85 -2.94 3.79 -25.74
N GLU A 86 -2.99 3.77 -27.06
CA GLU A 86 -2.90 2.53 -27.85
C GLU A 86 -1.56 1.81 -27.64
N ALA A 87 -0.45 2.53 -27.77
CA ALA A 87 0.88 1.97 -27.53
C ALA A 87 1.03 1.41 -26.11
N LEU A 88 0.52 2.14 -25.09
CA LEU A 88 0.54 1.69 -23.70
C LEU A 88 -0.37 0.49 -23.46
N GLN A 89 -1.53 0.44 -24.12
CA GLN A 89 -2.43 -0.70 -24.06
C GLN A 89 -1.74 -1.98 -24.56
N ASP A 90 -0.99 -1.90 -25.66
CA ASP A 90 -0.29 -3.04 -26.25
C ASP A 90 0.91 -3.52 -25.41
N GLN A 91 1.57 -2.59 -24.70
CA GLN A 91 2.69 -2.87 -23.80
C GLN A 91 2.27 -3.39 -22.42
N THR A 92 1.00 -3.17 -22.02
CA THR A 92 0.53 -3.54 -20.68
C THR A 92 0.30 -5.04 -20.57
N GLU A 93 1.07 -5.70 -19.71
CA GLU A 93 0.95 -7.14 -19.43
C GLU A 93 -0.29 -7.47 -18.59
N ASP A 94 -0.67 -6.60 -17.64
CA ASP A 94 -1.87 -6.82 -16.82
C ASP A 94 -3.16 -6.66 -17.65
N GLN A 95 -3.88 -7.77 -17.78
CA GLN A 95 -5.14 -7.84 -18.51
C GLN A 95 -6.21 -6.89 -17.95
N CYS A 96 -6.24 -6.67 -16.62
CA CYS A 96 -7.22 -5.77 -16.01
C CYS A 96 -6.91 -4.32 -16.37
N PHE A 97 -5.66 -3.89 -16.19
CA PHE A 97 -5.25 -2.54 -16.56
C PHE A 97 -5.32 -2.28 -18.06
N ARG A 98 -5.03 -3.27 -18.90
CA ARG A 98 -5.21 -3.17 -20.36
C ARG A 98 -6.65 -2.85 -20.76
N ILE A 99 -7.64 -3.45 -20.09
CA ILE A 99 -9.06 -3.13 -20.29
C ILE A 99 -9.36 -1.69 -19.85
N VAL A 100 -8.79 -1.25 -18.73
CA VAL A 100 -8.95 0.14 -18.26
C VAL A 100 -8.40 1.14 -19.29
N ILE A 101 -7.20 0.90 -19.84
CA ILE A 101 -6.61 1.76 -20.87
C ILE A 101 -7.47 1.76 -22.14
N ARG A 102 -7.95 0.59 -22.57
CA ARG A 102 -8.88 0.45 -23.72
C ARG A 102 -10.11 1.33 -23.54
N ASP A 103 -10.75 1.23 -22.38
CA ASP A 103 -11.99 1.95 -22.08
C ASP A 103 -11.74 3.46 -22.00
N VAL A 104 -10.65 3.89 -21.36
CA VAL A 104 -10.22 5.31 -21.32
C VAL A 104 -9.95 5.82 -22.74
N ARG A 105 -9.21 5.07 -23.56
CA ARG A 105 -8.93 5.42 -24.96
C ARG A 105 -10.22 5.58 -25.76
N GLY A 106 -11.14 4.62 -25.65
CA GLY A 106 -12.42 4.66 -26.36
C GLY A 106 -13.29 5.86 -25.96
N ASP A 107 -13.25 6.25 -24.69
CA ASP A 107 -13.97 7.42 -24.17
C ASP A 107 -13.42 8.73 -24.75
N ILE A 108 -12.09 8.86 -24.83
CA ILE A 108 -11.42 10.02 -25.44
C ILE A 108 -11.66 10.05 -26.95
N SER A 109 -11.60 8.90 -27.62
CA SER A 109 -11.94 8.79 -29.05
C SER A 109 -13.39 9.16 -29.34
N SER A 110 -14.27 9.07 -28.34
CA SER A 110 -15.68 9.49 -28.43
C SER A 110 -15.88 10.99 -28.14
N GLY A 111 -14.81 11.74 -27.85
CA GLY A 111 -14.83 13.18 -27.63
C GLY A 111 -14.86 13.63 -26.17
N ASN A 112 -14.79 12.71 -25.20
CA ASN A 112 -14.69 13.08 -23.79
C ASN A 112 -13.27 13.54 -23.42
N SER A 113 -13.13 14.41 -22.42
CA SER A 113 -11.81 14.82 -21.92
C SER A 113 -11.10 13.65 -21.24
N PHE A 114 -9.76 13.62 -21.29
CA PHE A 114 -8.94 12.62 -20.63
C PHE A 114 -9.22 12.58 -19.12
N SER A 115 -9.33 13.75 -18.47
CA SER A 115 -9.67 13.86 -17.04
C SER A 115 -10.99 13.18 -16.71
N SER A 116 -12.02 13.36 -17.54
CA SER A 116 -13.33 12.73 -17.34
C SER A 116 -13.29 11.22 -17.55
N ALA A 117 -12.50 10.75 -18.52
CA ALA A 117 -12.32 9.34 -18.82
C ALA A 117 -11.62 8.59 -17.68
N VAL A 118 -10.52 9.14 -17.15
CA VAL A 118 -9.78 8.51 -16.04
C VAL A 118 -10.53 8.58 -14.72
N ARG A 119 -11.37 9.60 -14.52
CA ARG A 119 -12.24 9.74 -13.33
C ARG A 119 -13.24 8.60 -13.18
N LYS A 120 -13.60 7.90 -14.27
CA LYS A 120 -14.44 6.69 -14.23
C LYS A 120 -13.76 5.49 -13.53
N PHE A 121 -12.44 5.54 -13.32
CA PHE A 121 -11.65 4.46 -12.72
C PHE A 121 -10.86 4.95 -11.47
N PRO A 122 -11.54 5.35 -10.38
CA PRO A 122 -10.91 5.95 -9.19
C PRO A 122 -9.99 5.00 -8.41
N HIS A 123 -10.09 3.70 -8.63
CA HIS A 123 -9.21 2.69 -8.01
C HIS A 123 -7.90 2.49 -8.79
N SER A 124 -7.87 2.84 -10.08
CA SER A 124 -6.67 2.79 -10.93
C SER A 124 -5.97 4.15 -10.96
N PHE A 125 -6.74 5.23 -11.07
CA PHE A 125 -6.25 6.61 -11.09
C PHE A 125 -6.65 7.32 -9.81
N ASN A 126 -5.67 7.66 -8.98
CA ASN A 126 -5.92 8.39 -7.73
C ASN A 126 -6.35 9.85 -8.00
N THR A 127 -6.92 10.50 -6.99
CA THR A 127 -7.43 11.88 -7.07
C THR A 127 -6.36 12.87 -7.55
N LEU A 128 -5.10 12.67 -7.16
CA LEU A 128 -3.97 13.49 -7.59
C LEU A 128 -3.75 13.39 -9.10
N PHE A 129 -3.70 12.17 -9.66
CA PHE A 129 -3.56 11.96 -11.10
C PHE A 129 -4.69 12.63 -11.88
N VAL A 130 -5.94 12.38 -11.48
CA VAL A 130 -7.12 12.95 -12.15
C VAL A 130 -7.07 14.47 -12.15
N SER A 131 -6.74 15.08 -11.02
CA SER A 131 -6.69 16.55 -10.89
C SER A 131 -5.54 17.18 -11.67
N MET A 132 -4.41 16.47 -11.78
CA MET A 132 -3.27 16.94 -12.57
C MET A 132 -3.52 16.82 -14.06
N VAL A 133 -4.17 15.73 -14.50
CA VAL A 133 -4.64 15.61 -15.88
C VAL A 133 -5.62 16.74 -16.21
N GLU A 134 -6.59 17.01 -15.32
CA GLU A 134 -7.57 18.10 -15.50
C GLU A 134 -6.88 19.47 -15.61
N ALA A 135 -5.90 19.76 -14.76
CA ALA A 135 -5.10 20.99 -14.87
C ALA A 135 -4.26 21.04 -16.15
N GLY A 136 -3.70 19.90 -16.58
CA GLY A 136 -2.93 19.78 -17.81
C GLY A 136 -3.76 19.97 -19.08
N GLU A 137 -4.98 19.47 -19.08
CA GLU A 137 -5.93 19.70 -20.18
C GLU A 137 -6.37 21.16 -20.23
N ALA A 138 -6.70 21.77 -19.08
CA ALA A 138 -7.14 23.15 -19.01
C ALA A 138 -6.05 24.16 -19.41
N SER A 139 -4.78 23.84 -19.13
CA SER A 139 -3.63 24.69 -19.46
C SER A 139 -3.00 24.38 -20.83
N GLY A 140 -3.41 23.29 -21.49
CA GLY A 140 -2.76 22.80 -22.71
C GLY A 140 -1.38 22.16 -22.50
N GLY A 141 -0.87 22.15 -21.26
CA GLY A 141 0.45 21.62 -20.88
C GLY A 141 0.40 20.20 -20.29
N LEU A 142 -0.40 19.31 -20.89
CA LEU A 142 -0.62 17.95 -20.36
C LEU A 142 0.69 17.15 -20.27
N ALA A 143 1.57 17.28 -21.26
CA ALA A 143 2.84 16.57 -21.31
C ALA A 143 3.75 17.00 -20.15
N GLU A 144 3.95 18.31 -19.94
CA GLU A 144 4.80 18.82 -18.86
C GLU A 144 4.26 18.48 -17.48
N ILE A 145 2.94 18.51 -17.31
CA ILE A 145 2.30 18.16 -16.04
C ILE A 145 2.45 16.67 -15.74
N LEU A 146 2.26 15.80 -16.72
CA LEU A 146 2.45 14.35 -16.52
C LEU A 146 3.90 14.00 -16.16
N VAL A 147 4.91 14.73 -16.65
CA VAL A 147 6.31 14.56 -16.20
C VAL A 147 6.44 14.84 -14.70
N LYS A 148 5.83 15.92 -14.21
CA LYS A 148 5.86 16.27 -12.78
C LYS A 148 5.16 15.19 -11.94
N VAL A 149 4.02 14.68 -12.40
CA VAL A 149 3.28 13.59 -11.73
C VAL A 149 4.08 12.29 -11.73
N ALA A 150 4.72 11.94 -12.86
CA ALA A 150 5.57 10.76 -12.96
C ALA A 150 6.71 10.82 -11.94
N GLY A 151 7.42 11.95 -11.86
CA GLY A 151 8.48 12.16 -10.87
C GLY A 151 7.98 12.03 -9.42
N TYR A 152 6.79 12.57 -9.12
CA TYR A 152 6.15 12.41 -7.80
C TYR A 152 5.85 10.94 -7.47
N PHE A 153 5.24 10.19 -8.41
CA PHE A 153 4.94 8.78 -8.19
C PHE A 153 6.20 7.93 -8.07
N GLU A 154 7.22 8.18 -8.89
CA GLU A 154 8.52 7.52 -8.76
C GLU A 154 9.15 7.75 -7.38
N ALA A 155 9.19 8.99 -6.91
CA ALA A 155 9.72 9.33 -5.59
C ALA A 155 8.93 8.61 -4.48
N SER A 156 7.60 8.62 -4.58
CA SER A 156 6.71 7.94 -3.64
C SER A 156 6.93 6.41 -3.61
N VAL A 157 7.13 5.80 -4.78
CA VAL A 157 7.43 4.36 -4.91
C VAL A 157 8.81 4.05 -4.36
N LYS A 158 9.82 4.87 -4.66
CA LYS A 158 11.19 4.72 -4.13
C LYS A 158 11.19 4.79 -2.60
N LEU A 159 10.53 5.79 -2.01
CA LEU A 159 10.39 5.94 -0.56
C LEU A 159 9.69 4.72 0.05
N THR A 160 8.54 4.33 -0.50
CA THR A 160 7.77 3.18 0.01
C THR A 160 8.57 1.88 -0.07
N LYS A 161 9.31 1.67 -1.17
CA LYS A 161 10.16 0.50 -1.37
C LYS A 161 11.32 0.48 -0.38
N LYS A 162 11.99 1.62 -0.14
CA LYS A 162 13.05 1.74 0.87
C LYS A 162 12.53 1.42 2.27
N VAL A 163 11.41 2.05 2.68
CA VAL A 163 10.78 1.79 3.99
C VAL A 163 10.39 0.32 4.13
N LYS A 164 9.73 -0.26 3.12
CA LYS A 164 9.31 -1.67 3.15
C LYS A 164 10.52 -2.63 3.20
N SER A 165 11.57 -2.34 2.44
CA SER A 165 12.79 -3.14 2.43
C SER A 165 13.45 -3.15 3.81
N ALA A 166 13.57 -1.98 4.44
CA ALA A 166 14.17 -1.88 5.77
C ALA A 166 13.33 -2.57 6.86
N MET A 167 12.00 -2.58 6.73
CA MET A 167 11.09 -3.27 7.65
C MET A 167 11.00 -4.79 7.43
N THR A 168 11.50 -5.30 6.30
CA THR A 168 11.43 -6.73 5.99
C THR A 168 12.26 -7.55 6.98
N TYR A 169 13.45 -7.07 7.35
CA TYR A 169 14.33 -7.76 8.29
C TYR A 169 13.73 -7.85 9.71
N PRO A 170 13.28 -6.74 10.36
CA PRO A 170 12.60 -6.80 11.64
C PRO A 170 11.42 -7.77 11.70
N ILE A 171 10.56 -7.76 10.67
CA ILE A 171 9.38 -8.62 10.61
C ILE A 171 9.81 -10.10 10.54
N ALA A 172 10.84 -10.43 9.75
CA ALA A 172 11.34 -11.79 9.62
C ALA A 172 11.93 -12.32 10.95
N VAL A 173 12.76 -11.53 11.62
CA VAL A 173 13.40 -11.96 12.89
C VAL A 173 12.39 -12.06 14.02
N ILE A 174 11.46 -11.09 14.15
CA ILE A 174 10.36 -11.18 15.14
C ILE A 174 9.50 -12.41 14.86
N GLY A 175 9.17 -12.67 13.58
CA GLY A 175 8.42 -13.85 13.19
C GLY A 175 9.12 -15.16 13.57
N LEU A 176 10.44 -15.25 13.34
CA LEU A 176 11.24 -16.39 13.74
C LEU A 176 11.31 -16.55 15.26
N ALA A 177 11.52 -15.46 16.01
CA ALA A 177 11.56 -15.48 17.47
C ALA A 177 10.23 -15.96 18.06
N VAL A 178 9.11 -15.43 17.58
CA VAL A 178 7.76 -15.86 17.98
C VAL A 178 7.56 -17.34 17.63
N ALA A 179 7.94 -17.77 16.44
CA ALA A 179 7.84 -19.18 16.04
C ALA A 179 8.65 -20.12 16.96
N LEU A 180 9.90 -19.75 17.29
CA LEU A 180 10.75 -20.53 18.20
C LEU A 180 10.15 -20.65 19.60
N VAL A 181 9.65 -19.54 20.16
CA VAL A 181 8.98 -19.55 21.46
C VAL A 181 7.72 -20.43 21.42
N ASN A 182 6.91 -20.33 20.37
CA ASN A 182 5.73 -21.17 20.20
C ASN A 182 6.08 -22.66 20.14
N VAL A 183 7.12 -23.04 19.38
CA VAL A 183 7.59 -24.42 19.30
C VAL A 183 8.03 -24.93 20.67
N LEU A 184 8.79 -24.12 21.42
CA LEU A 184 9.25 -24.47 22.76
C LEU A 184 8.08 -24.68 23.73
N LEU A 185 7.10 -23.77 23.73
CA LEU A 185 5.91 -23.87 24.56
C LEU A 185 5.05 -25.08 24.19
N ILE A 186 4.76 -25.30 22.91
CA ILE A 186 3.82 -26.34 22.46
C ILE A 186 4.43 -27.75 22.53
N PHE A 187 5.70 -27.92 22.18
CA PHE A 187 6.30 -29.25 22.07
C PHE A 187 7.18 -29.62 23.27
N VAL A 188 7.99 -28.69 23.78
CA VAL A 188 9.03 -29.03 24.76
C VAL A 188 8.50 -29.01 26.18
N ILE A 189 7.84 -27.93 26.60
CA ILE A 189 7.30 -27.80 27.97
C ILE A 189 6.41 -28.98 28.41
N PRO A 190 5.51 -29.51 27.55
CA PRO A 190 4.59 -30.58 27.93
C PRO A 190 5.28 -31.92 28.12
N VAL A 191 6.39 -32.17 27.42
CA VAL A 191 7.23 -33.36 27.64
C VAL A 191 7.82 -33.32 29.05
N PHE A 192 8.29 -32.15 29.49
CA PHE A 192 8.77 -31.97 30.86
C PHE A 192 7.64 -32.03 31.88
N ALA A 193 6.47 -31.46 31.58
CA ALA A 193 5.30 -31.56 32.45
C ALA A 193 4.90 -33.01 32.71
N ALA A 194 4.85 -33.84 31.66
CA ALA A 194 4.57 -35.28 31.78
C ALA A 194 5.62 -35.99 32.63
N MET A 195 6.91 -35.71 32.41
CA MET A 195 8.00 -36.28 33.20
C MET A 195 7.87 -35.94 34.70
N PHE A 196 7.42 -34.73 35.06
CA PHE A 196 7.29 -34.33 36.46
C PHE A 196 5.98 -34.78 37.12
N ALA A 197 4.91 -35.00 36.35
CA ALA A 197 3.64 -35.54 36.86
C ALA A 197 3.84 -36.91 37.52
N ASP A 198 4.79 -37.71 37.01
CA ASP A 198 5.13 -39.03 37.54
C ASP A 198 5.81 -38.97 38.93
N PHE A 199 6.35 -37.83 39.34
CA PHE A 199 7.01 -37.65 40.65
C PHE A 199 6.07 -37.22 41.79
N GLY A 200 4.79 -36.95 41.50
CA GLY A 200 3.76 -36.68 42.53
C GLY A 200 3.94 -35.38 43.34
N ALA A 201 4.93 -34.54 43.02
CA ALA A 201 5.18 -33.27 43.68
C ALA A 201 4.49 -32.11 42.96
N LYS A 202 3.98 -31.12 43.71
CA LYS A 202 3.43 -29.89 43.11
C LYS A 202 4.55 -29.13 42.41
N LEU A 203 4.33 -28.77 41.15
CA LEU A 203 5.26 -27.98 40.36
C LEU A 203 5.43 -26.57 40.96
N PRO A 204 6.64 -25.98 40.91
CA PRO A 204 6.87 -24.59 41.26
C PRO A 204 5.99 -23.63 40.44
N ALA A 205 5.57 -22.51 41.04
CA ALA A 205 4.67 -21.53 40.40
C ALA A 205 5.15 -21.01 39.01
N PRO A 206 6.45 -20.72 38.78
CA PRO A 206 6.92 -20.30 37.45
C PRO A 206 6.77 -21.41 36.37
N THR A 207 7.00 -22.66 36.75
CA THR A 207 6.87 -23.83 35.87
C THR A 207 5.40 -24.10 35.57
N GLN A 208 4.53 -24.00 36.58
CA GLN A 208 3.09 -24.17 36.42
C GLN A 208 2.51 -23.12 35.46
N PHE A 209 2.88 -21.85 35.60
CA PHE A 209 2.43 -20.78 34.69
C PHE A 209 2.76 -21.07 33.23
N LEU A 210 3.97 -21.58 32.94
CA LEU A 210 4.36 -21.92 31.58
C LEU A 210 3.61 -23.13 31.02
N ILE A 211 3.27 -24.10 31.86
CA ILE A 211 2.45 -25.25 31.48
C ILE A 211 1.02 -24.80 31.20
N ASP A 212 0.42 -23.99 32.08
CA ASP A 212 -0.91 -23.42 31.89
C ASP A 212 -0.97 -22.58 30.60
N LEU A 213 0.08 -21.81 30.31
CA LEU A 213 0.20 -21.04 29.08
C LEU A 213 0.34 -21.94 27.85
N SER A 214 1.13 -23.02 27.94
CA SER A 214 1.27 -24.02 26.88
C SER A 214 -0.05 -24.72 26.58
N ASP A 215 -0.76 -25.17 27.61
CA ASP A 215 -2.05 -25.85 27.49
C ASP A 215 -3.12 -24.90 26.94
N PHE A 216 -3.11 -23.63 27.35
CA PHE A 216 -3.95 -22.60 26.75
C PHE A 216 -3.64 -22.44 25.25
N MET A 217 -2.36 -22.31 24.88
CA MET A 217 -1.97 -22.16 23.48
C MET A 217 -2.33 -23.38 22.62
N LYS A 218 -2.20 -24.59 23.16
CA LYS A 218 -2.59 -25.84 22.49
C LYS A 218 -4.10 -26.00 22.35
N ALA A 219 -4.87 -25.67 23.38
CA ALA A 219 -6.32 -25.86 23.38
C ALA A 219 -7.03 -24.75 22.59
N TRP A 220 -6.50 -23.52 22.63
CA TRP A 220 -7.15 -22.33 22.07
C TRP A 220 -6.44 -21.76 20.83
N TRP A 221 -5.55 -22.50 20.16
CA TRP A 221 -4.88 -22.02 18.93
C TRP A 221 -5.86 -21.51 17.86
N TRP A 222 -7.00 -22.20 17.68
CA TRP A 222 -8.07 -21.81 16.77
C TRP A 222 -8.76 -20.53 17.24
N ALA A 223 -8.98 -20.37 18.54
CA ALA A 223 -9.59 -19.16 19.11
C ALA A 223 -8.64 -17.95 19.11
N ILE A 224 -7.32 -18.16 19.23
CA ILE A 224 -6.32 -17.11 19.02
C ILE A 224 -6.36 -16.63 17.56
N GLY A 225 -6.44 -17.57 16.60
CA GLY A 225 -6.61 -17.24 15.18
C GLY A 225 -7.91 -16.49 14.89
N LEU A 226 -9.02 -16.95 15.47
CA LEU A 226 -10.35 -16.34 15.32
C LEU A 226 -10.42 -14.97 16.01
N GLY A 227 -9.79 -14.82 17.17
CA GLY A 227 -9.64 -13.56 17.90
C GLY A 227 -8.79 -12.55 17.14
N ALA A 228 -7.65 -12.97 16.59
CA ALA A 228 -6.80 -12.13 15.74
C ALA A 228 -7.55 -11.68 14.48
N TYR A 229 -8.29 -12.58 13.83
CA TYR A 229 -9.15 -12.25 12.70
C TYR A 229 -10.29 -11.29 13.10
N GLY A 230 -10.92 -11.51 14.25
CA GLY A 230 -11.95 -10.64 14.82
C GLY A 230 -11.45 -9.23 15.11
N ILE A 231 -10.25 -9.11 15.69
CA ILE A 231 -9.57 -7.82 15.93
C ILE A 231 -9.23 -7.15 14.59
N TYR A 232 -8.71 -7.89 13.62
CA TYR A 232 -8.40 -7.36 12.30
C TYR A 232 -9.66 -6.83 11.58
N TRP A 233 -10.73 -7.62 11.57
CA TRP A 233 -11.97 -7.27 10.90
C TRP A 233 -12.73 -6.16 11.63
N GLY A 234 -12.89 -6.28 12.95
CA GLY A 234 -13.56 -5.31 13.81
C GLY A 234 -12.78 -3.99 13.88
N GLY A 235 -11.46 -4.06 14.03
CA GLY A 235 -10.56 -2.92 13.97
C GLY A 235 -10.59 -2.25 12.60
N GLY A 236 -10.60 -3.03 11.52
CA GLY A 236 -10.75 -2.51 10.15
C GLY A 236 -12.05 -1.72 9.96
N LYS A 237 -13.18 -2.23 10.48
CA LYS A 237 -14.46 -1.51 10.46
C LYS A 237 -14.48 -0.28 11.36
N TYR A 238 -13.86 -0.35 12.53
CA TYR A 238 -13.77 0.78 13.45
C TYR A 238 -12.94 1.93 12.84
N VAL A 239 -11.79 1.61 12.26
CA VAL A 239 -10.91 2.57 11.59
C VAL A 239 -11.56 3.20 10.35
N ALA A 240 -12.51 2.51 9.71
CA ALA A 240 -13.28 3.07 8.61
C ALA A 240 -14.26 4.17 9.05
N THR A 241 -14.57 4.28 10.35
CA THR A 241 -15.38 5.39 10.87
C THR A 241 -14.56 6.68 11.02
N PRO A 242 -15.16 7.88 10.86
CA PRO A 242 -14.43 9.14 11.02
C PRO A 242 -13.75 9.29 12.38
N LYS A 243 -14.42 8.87 13.46
CA LYS A 243 -13.87 8.90 14.83
C LYS A 243 -12.73 7.90 15.00
N GLY A 244 -12.88 6.67 14.49
CA GLY A 244 -11.85 5.64 14.57
C GLY A 244 -10.61 5.99 13.76
N ARG A 245 -10.76 6.59 12.58
CA ARG A 245 -9.64 7.10 11.78
C ARG A 245 -8.83 8.14 12.55
N ARG A 246 -9.50 9.11 13.18
CA ARG A 246 -8.84 10.18 13.97
C ARG A 246 -8.09 9.65 15.19
N GLN A 247 -8.70 8.72 15.94
CA GLN A 247 -8.05 8.08 17.09
C GLN A 247 -6.85 7.24 16.66
N LYS A 248 -6.97 6.47 15.59
CA LYS A 248 -5.88 5.67 15.04
C LYS A 248 -4.71 6.56 14.62
N ASP A 249 -4.96 7.62 13.86
CA ASP A 249 -3.89 8.51 13.40
C ASP A 249 -3.22 9.22 14.57
N GLN A 250 -3.98 9.67 15.58
CA GLN A 250 -3.43 10.28 16.79
C GLN A 250 -2.60 9.30 17.63
N PHE A 251 -3.04 8.04 17.74
CA PHE A 251 -2.28 6.99 18.43
C PHE A 251 -1.00 6.63 17.68
N LEU A 252 -1.08 6.45 16.36
CA LEU A 252 0.05 6.09 15.51
C LEU A 252 1.15 7.16 15.55
N VAL A 253 0.80 8.45 15.45
CA VAL A 253 1.77 9.55 15.51
C VAL A 253 2.42 9.68 16.90
N ARG A 254 1.72 9.28 17.97
CA ARG A 254 2.24 9.32 19.36
C ARG A 254 2.96 8.03 19.79
N ALA A 255 2.98 7.01 18.95
CA ALA A 255 3.62 5.74 19.30
C ALA A 255 5.13 5.94 19.50
N PRO A 256 5.74 5.44 20.59
CA PRO A 256 7.13 5.73 20.94
C PRO A 256 8.16 5.21 19.92
N ILE A 257 7.84 4.10 19.24
CA ILE A 257 8.75 3.45 18.28
C ILE A 257 8.55 4.01 16.88
N PHE A 258 7.32 4.00 16.36
CA PHE A 258 7.04 4.36 14.97
C PHE A 258 6.44 5.75 14.78
N GLY A 259 6.07 6.47 15.84
CA GLY A 259 5.34 7.73 15.75
C GLY A 259 6.12 8.84 15.07
N ASN A 260 7.41 8.98 15.42
CA ASN A 260 8.29 9.95 14.75
C ASN A 260 8.45 9.65 13.25
N LEU A 261 8.55 8.37 12.88
CA LEU A 261 8.62 7.96 11.48
C LEU A 261 7.33 8.32 10.72
N ILE A 262 6.17 7.99 11.29
CA ILE A 262 4.87 8.27 10.67
C ILE A 262 4.67 9.78 10.52
N HIS A 263 5.06 10.57 11.52
CA HIS A 263 5.01 12.03 11.49
C HIS A 263 5.86 12.59 10.35
N LYS A 264 7.13 12.17 10.24
CA LYS A 264 8.04 12.62 9.17
C LYS A 264 7.55 12.23 7.78
N ILE A 265 7.00 11.02 7.60
CA ILE A 265 6.41 10.57 6.32
C ILE A 265 5.21 11.46 5.94
N ALA A 266 4.36 11.78 6.92
CA ALA A 266 3.19 12.62 6.71
C ALA A 266 3.59 14.05 6.28
N LEU A 267 4.59 14.63 6.94
CA LEU A 267 5.14 15.95 6.59
C LEU A 267 5.81 15.96 5.20
N SER A 268 6.64 14.96 4.88
CA SER A 268 7.25 14.83 3.54
C SER A 268 6.18 14.78 2.46
N ARG A 269 5.16 13.91 2.62
CA ARG A 269 4.09 13.77 1.63
C ARG A 269 3.29 15.07 1.46
N PHE A 270 2.95 15.75 2.55
CA PHE A 270 2.29 17.05 2.50
C PHE A 270 3.10 18.05 1.67
N CYS A 271 4.36 18.29 2.06
CA CYS A 271 5.23 19.28 1.42
C CYS A 271 5.49 18.94 -0.06
N ARG A 272 5.74 17.66 -0.37
CA ARG A 272 6.00 17.20 -1.74
C ARG A 272 4.78 17.39 -2.63
N THR A 273 3.61 16.99 -2.16
CA THR A 273 2.35 17.10 -2.92
C THR A 273 2.03 18.56 -3.15
N TYR A 274 2.10 19.38 -2.10
CA TYR A 274 1.87 20.82 -2.18
C TYR A 274 2.82 21.50 -3.17
N ALA A 275 4.13 21.26 -3.07
CA ALA A 275 5.13 21.83 -3.97
C ALA A 275 4.88 21.44 -5.43
N THR A 276 4.55 20.17 -5.68
CA THR A 276 4.32 19.65 -7.03
C THR A 276 3.10 20.30 -7.67
N LEU A 277 2.02 20.47 -6.92
CA LEU A 277 0.78 21.08 -7.39
C LEU A 277 0.94 22.57 -7.67
N ILE A 278 1.54 23.33 -6.73
CA ILE A 278 1.80 24.76 -6.92
C ILE A 278 2.74 25.00 -8.10
N ARG A 279 3.83 24.23 -8.23
CA ARG A 279 4.75 24.31 -9.40
C ARG A 279 4.06 23.95 -10.71
N SER A 280 2.95 23.22 -10.66
CA SER A 280 2.14 22.86 -11.83
C SER A 280 1.06 23.88 -12.16
N GLY A 281 1.00 24.99 -11.43
CA GLY A 281 0.03 26.06 -11.66
C GLY A 281 -1.38 25.73 -11.18
N VAL A 282 -1.54 24.68 -10.36
CA VAL A 282 -2.85 24.33 -9.79
C VAL A 282 -3.25 25.41 -8.78
N PRO A 283 -4.47 25.98 -8.84
CA PRO A 283 -4.94 26.98 -7.88
C PRO A 283 -4.77 26.51 -6.43
N ILE A 284 -4.41 27.41 -5.52
CA ILE A 284 -4.05 27.06 -4.14
C ILE A 284 -5.16 26.34 -3.38
N LEU A 285 -6.42 26.77 -3.54
CA LEU A 285 -7.57 26.12 -2.90
C LEU A 285 -7.73 24.67 -3.39
N ARG A 286 -7.61 24.46 -4.70
CA ARG A 286 -7.65 23.12 -5.29
C ARG A 286 -6.44 22.27 -4.86
N THR A 287 -5.29 22.90 -4.73
CA THR A 287 -4.08 22.26 -4.21
C THR A 287 -4.31 21.73 -2.80
N LEU A 288 -4.89 22.52 -1.90
CA LEU A 288 -5.16 22.12 -0.52
C LEU A 288 -6.15 20.95 -0.44
N GLU A 289 -7.20 20.94 -1.26
CA GLU A 289 -8.14 19.81 -1.37
C GLU A 289 -7.44 18.50 -1.77
N ILE A 290 -6.55 18.56 -2.76
CA ILE A 290 -5.82 17.39 -3.26
C ILE A 290 -4.80 16.93 -2.21
N VAL A 291 -4.08 17.85 -1.56
CA VAL A 291 -3.11 17.54 -0.51
C VAL A 291 -3.80 16.89 0.68
N ALA A 292 -4.98 17.36 1.09
CA ALA A 292 -5.79 16.73 2.13
C ALA A 292 -6.08 15.27 1.77
N ALA A 293 -6.61 15.03 0.57
CA ALA A 293 -6.95 13.68 0.11
C ALA A 293 -5.73 12.75 -0.05
N ALA A 294 -4.56 13.29 -0.40
CA ALA A 294 -3.33 12.50 -0.60
C ALA A 294 -2.59 12.16 0.70
N SER A 295 -2.71 13.01 1.73
CA SER A 295 -1.96 12.89 2.98
C SER A 295 -2.38 11.70 3.84
N ASN A 296 -3.65 11.26 3.74
CA ASN A 296 -4.21 10.10 4.46
C ASN A 296 -3.90 10.14 5.97
N THR A 297 -3.88 11.35 6.54
CA THR A 297 -3.56 11.65 7.94
C THR A 297 -4.52 12.74 8.37
N VAL A 298 -5.40 12.45 9.33
CA VAL A 298 -6.48 13.39 9.72
C VAL A 298 -5.94 14.76 10.15
N GLN A 299 -4.78 14.83 10.82
CA GLN A 299 -4.20 16.10 11.26
C GLN A 299 -3.81 17.01 10.10
N ILE A 300 -3.40 16.44 8.97
CA ILE A 300 -3.08 17.20 7.76
C ILE A 300 -4.35 17.59 7.01
N GLU A 301 -5.34 16.69 6.95
CA GLU A 301 -6.66 16.98 6.38
C GLU A 301 -7.31 18.18 7.09
N ASP A 302 -7.41 18.12 8.43
CA ASP A 302 -7.94 19.21 9.25
C ASP A 302 -7.17 20.53 9.02
N ALA A 303 -5.84 20.46 8.94
CA ALA A 303 -5.01 21.64 8.68
C ALA A 303 -5.23 22.20 7.27
N CYS A 304 -5.37 21.36 6.24
CA CYS A 304 -5.63 21.81 4.87
C CYS A 304 -6.99 22.51 4.77
N ASP A 305 -8.02 22.00 5.44
CA ASP A 305 -9.35 22.62 5.47
C ASP A 305 -9.32 23.98 6.17
N GLU A 306 -8.56 24.11 7.26
CA GLU A 306 -8.36 25.37 7.98
C GLU A 306 -7.59 26.39 7.11
N ILE A 307 -6.50 25.96 6.47
CA ILE A 307 -5.73 26.79 5.53
C ILE A 307 -6.63 27.25 4.38
N ALA A 308 -7.44 26.36 3.79
CA ALA A 308 -8.29 26.70 2.65
C ALA A 308 -9.31 27.79 3.02
N LYS A 309 -9.92 27.69 4.21
CA LYS A 309 -10.83 28.72 4.74
C LYS A 309 -10.09 30.05 4.95
N HIS A 310 -8.92 30.02 5.56
CA HIS A 310 -8.15 31.23 5.86
C HIS A 310 -7.66 31.94 4.59
N VAL A 311 -7.13 31.19 3.63
CA VAL A 311 -6.69 31.71 2.32
C VAL A 311 -7.86 32.26 1.51
N SER A 312 -9.05 31.63 1.59
CA SER A 312 -10.25 32.16 0.91
C SER A 312 -10.68 33.54 1.44
N GLN A 313 -10.25 33.90 2.66
CA GLN A 313 -10.51 35.20 3.30
C GLN A 313 -9.35 36.20 3.09
N GLY A 314 -8.32 35.83 2.32
CA GLY A 314 -7.14 36.66 2.06
C GLY A 314 -5.99 36.46 3.05
N GLY A 315 -6.09 35.48 3.95
CA GLY A 315 -5.01 35.11 4.88
C GLY A 315 -3.87 34.32 4.20
N GLN A 316 -2.78 34.13 4.95
CA GLN A 316 -1.59 33.40 4.48
C GLN A 316 -1.58 31.94 5.00
N VAL A 317 -0.94 31.03 4.27
CA VAL A 317 -0.79 29.63 4.69
C VAL A 317 0.11 29.53 5.91
N SER A 318 1.17 30.34 5.99
CA SER A 318 2.10 30.31 7.12
C SER A 318 1.46 30.64 8.46
N GLU A 319 0.36 31.40 8.49
CA GLU A 319 -0.34 31.77 9.73
C GLU A 319 -1.01 30.55 10.38
N VAL A 320 -1.73 29.75 9.60
CA VAL A 320 -2.37 28.52 10.09
C VAL A 320 -1.33 27.47 10.45
N LEU A 321 -0.29 27.32 9.64
CA LEU A 321 0.84 26.43 9.95
C LEU A 321 1.55 26.85 11.24
N ALA A 322 1.68 28.15 11.49
CA ALA A 322 2.33 28.66 12.69
C ALA A 322 1.55 28.32 13.97
N ALA A 323 0.22 28.42 13.93
CA ALA A 323 -0.65 28.11 15.06
C ALA A 323 -0.74 26.60 15.35
N ASN A 324 -0.60 25.75 14.34
CA ASN A 324 -0.81 24.31 14.50
C ASN A 324 0.44 23.60 15.09
N PRO A 325 0.31 22.82 16.18
CA PRO A 325 1.43 22.13 16.83
C PRO A 325 1.93 20.90 16.06
N PHE A 326 1.16 20.39 15.09
CA PHE A 326 1.56 19.25 14.27
C PHE A 326 2.75 19.57 13.36
N PHE A 327 2.90 20.83 12.94
CA PHE A 327 4.00 21.23 12.07
C PHE A 327 5.23 21.64 12.89
N PRO A 328 6.43 21.17 12.57
CA PRO A 328 7.64 21.57 13.30
C PRO A 328 8.09 23.01 13.00
N PRO A 329 8.86 23.66 13.89
CA PRO A 329 9.31 25.05 13.72
C PRO A 329 10.05 25.30 12.40
N MET A 330 10.93 24.39 11.99
CA MET A 330 11.67 24.49 10.71
C MET A 330 10.72 24.69 9.53
N MET A 331 9.65 23.88 9.46
CA MET A 331 8.65 23.99 8.42
C MET A 331 7.91 25.33 8.49
N LYS A 332 7.48 25.77 9.69
CA LYS A 332 6.81 27.07 9.87
C LYS A 332 7.64 28.23 9.33
N HIS A 333 8.94 28.25 9.64
CA HIS A 333 9.85 29.29 9.17
C HIS A 333 10.08 29.25 7.66
N MET A 334 10.26 28.06 7.09
CA MET A 334 10.50 27.92 5.65
C MET A 334 9.28 28.27 4.81
N VAL A 335 8.07 27.94 5.27
CA VAL A 335 6.84 28.35 4.57
C VAL A 335 6.66 29.87 4.62
N LYS A 336 6.85 30.49 5.78
CA LYS A 336 6.77 31.96 5.92
C LYS A 336 7.78 32.66 5.02
N ALA A 337 9.03 32.16 4.98
CA ALA A 337 10.07 32.69 4.10
C ALA A 337 9.71 32.48 2.61
N GLY A 338 9.16 31.32 2.26
CA GLY A 338 8.68 31.02 0.91
C GLY A 338 7.56 31.96 0.47
N GLU A 339 6.59 32.26 1.33
CA GLU A 339 5.50 33.18 1.02
C GLU A 339 6.00 34.62 0.85
N SER A 340 6.91 35.05 1.74
CA SER A 340 7.49 36.40 1.67
C SER A 340 8.37 36.62 0.43
N THR A 341 8.99 35.55 -0.08
CA THR A 341 9.87 35.59 -1.26
C THR A 341 9.18 35.15 -2.56
N GLY A 342 7.91 34.74 -2.48
CA GLY A 342 7.18 34.16 -3.62
C GLY A 342 7.68 32.78 -4.08
N ASN A 343 8.60 32.14 -3.34
CA ASN A 343 9.20 30.84 -3.67
C ASN A 343 8.72 29.73 -2.72
N VAL A 344 7.41 29.61 -2.56
CA VAL A 344 6.81 28.60 -1.66
C VAL A 344 7.07 27.19 -2.16
N ASP A 345 7.00 26.94 -3.48
CA ASP A 345 7.21 25.61 -4.04
C ASP A 345 8.66 25.13 -3.86
N GLY A 346 9.65 26.02 -4.01
CA GLY A 346 11.05 25.71 -3.75
C GLY A 346 11.31 25.41 -2.28
N MET A 347 10.75 26.21 -1.36
CA MET A 347 10.88 25.95 0.08
C MET A 347 10.22 24.63 0.48
N MET A 348 8.99 24.37 0.03
CA MET A 348 8.28 23.10 0.30
C MET A 348 9.01 21.88 -0.26
N THR A 349 9.65 22.01 -1.43
CA THR A 349 10.49 20.94 -1.99
C THR A 349 11.66 20.61 -1.06
N LYS A 350 12.38 21.63 -0.57
CA LYS A 350 13.51 21.43 0.36
C LYS A 350 13.07 20.81 1.68
N ILE A 351 11.91 21.22 2.21
CA ILE A 351 11.33 20.63 3.42
C ILE A 351 11.01 19.15 3.18
N ALA A 352 10.43 18.80 2.02
CA ALA A 352 10.16 17.41 1.66
C ALA A 352 11.44 16.58 1.55
N ASP A 353 12.47 17.08 0.86
CA ASP A 353 13.78 16.42 0.73
C ASP A 353 14.42 16.17 2.10
N PHE A 354 14.37 17.16 2.99
CA PHE A 354 14.86 17.03 4.36
C PHE A 354 14.13 15.92 5.13
N TYR A 355 12.79 15.90 5.08
CA TYR A 355 12.02 14.87 5.77
C TYR A 355 12.17 13.48 5.14
N ASP A 356 12.44 13.37 3.84
CA ASP A 356 12.78 12.10 3.20
C ASP A 356 14.08 11.52 3.76
N VAL A 357 15.12 12.34 3.89
CA VAL A 357 16.40 11.94 4.51
C VAL A 357 16.20 11.56 5.98
N GLU A 358 15.44 12.36 6.74
CA GLU A 358 15.13 12.07 8.14
C GLU A 358 14.30 10.79 8.30
N CYS A 359 13.41 10.47 7.37
CA CYS A 359 12.69 9.20 7.35
C CYS A 359 13.66 8.04 7.17
N GLU A 360 14.59 8.13 6.21
CA GLU A 360 15.60 7.09 5.97
C GLU A 360 16.49 6.87 7.19
N ALA A 361 16.96 7.94 7.84
CA ALA A 361 17.75 7.86 9.06
C ALA A 361 16.96 7.23 10.23
N THR A 362 15.69 7.61 10.39
CA THR A 362 14.81 7.06 11.44
C THR A 362 14.59 5.57 11.22
N VAL A 363 14.33 5.16 9.98
CA VAL A 363 14.17 3.75 9.62
C VAL A 363 15.44 2.95 9.92
N ALA A 364 16.62 3.47 9.59
CA ALA A 364 17.89 2.81 9.87
C ALA A 364 18.13 2.66 11.39
N SER A 365 17.86 3.71 12.17
CA SER A 365 17.99 3.68 13.63
C SER A 365 16.99 2.72 14.29
N LEU A 366 15.75 2.65 13.81
CA LEU A 366 14.78 1.68 14.32
C LEU A 366 15.25 0.25 14.03
N THR A 367 15.77 -0.02 12.84
CA THR A 367 16.30 -1.34 12.48
C THR A 367 17.48 -1.74 13.36
N SER A 368 18.41 -0.82 13.66
CA SER A 368 19.57 -1.15 14.51
C SER A 368 19.21 -1.38 15.98
N LEU A 369 18.15 -0.72 16.49
CA LEU A 369 17.67 -0.92 17.87
C LEU A 369 16.90 -2.24 18.05
N ILE A 370 16.29 -2.76 16.99
CA ILE A 370 15.49 -3.98 17.05
C ILE A 370 16.34 -5.21 17.40
N GLU A 371 17.58 -5.28 16.91
CA GLU A 371 18.46 -6.44 17.17
C GLU A 371 18.84 -6.59 18.65
N PRO A 372 19.38 -5.57 19.36
CA PRO A 372 19.64 -5.68 20.80
C PRO A 372 18.39 -5.98 21.62
N ILE A 373 17.25 -5.36 21.28
CA ILE A 373 15.98 -5.61 21.97
C ILE A 373 15.56 -7.07 21.82
N LEU A 374 15.71 -7.64 20.62
CA LEU A 374 15.39 -9.03 20.35
C LEU A 374 16.31 -10.01 21.07
N ILE A 375 17.62 -9.72 21.13
CA ILE A 375 18.57 -10.56 21.87
C ILE A 375 18.23 -10.57 23.37
N VAL A 376 17.97 -9.40 23.96
CA VAL A 376 17.58 -9.29 25.37
C VAL A 376 16.24 -9.98 25.61
N PHE A 377 15.24 -9.74 24.75
CA PHE A 377 13.93 -10.38 24.86
C PHE A 377 14.02 -11.91 24.77
N LEU A 378 14.73 -12.44 23.76
CA LEU A 378 14.89 -13.88 23.59
C LEU A 378 15.70 -14.49 24.74
N GLY A 379 16.73 -13.80 25.21
CA GLY A 379 17.50 -14.21 26.38
C GLY A 379 16.64 -14.32 27.65
N VAL A 380 15.78 -13.33 27.90
CA VAL A 380 14.85 -13.35 29.05
C VAL A 380 13.80 -14.44 28.89
N VAL A 381 13.21 -14.60 27.70
CA VAL A 381 12.17 -15.61 27.46
C VAL A 381 12.74 -17.02 27.52
N VAL A 382 13.80 -17.31 26.77
CA VAL A 382 14.43 -18.64 26.74
C VAL A 382 15.09 -18.95 28.09
N GLY A 383 15.81 -18.00 28.67
CA GLY A 383 16.41 -18.16 30.00
C GLY A 383 15.37 -18.38 31.09
N GLY A 384 14.25 -17.65 31.05
CA GLY A 384 13.12 -17.85 31.95
C GLY A 384 12.48 -19.24 31.81
N ILE A 385 12.32 -19.73 30.57
CA ILE A 385 11.82 -21.08 30.32
C ILE A 385 12.79 -22.13 30.86
N VAL A 386 14.09 -22.01 30.55
CA VAL A 386 15.12 -22.93 31.02
C VAL A 386 15.18 -22.97 32.55
N MET A 387 15.18 -21.81 33.21
CA MET A 387 15.16 -21.71 34.68
C MET A 387 13.91 -22.37 35.27
N ALA A 388 12.73 -22.10 34.69
CA ALA A 388 11.48 -22.70 35.14
C ALA A 388 11.46 -24.23 34.94
N MET A 389 12.16 -24.75 33.92
CA MET A 389 12.27 -26.20 33.68
C MET A 389 13.25 -26.90 34.63
N PHE A 390 14.32 -26.22 35.04
CA PHE A 390 15.32 -26.77 35.97
C PHE A 390 14.93 -26.61 37.45
N LEU A 391 14.08 -25.65 37.79
CA LEU A 391 13.67 -25.40 39.18
C LEU A 391 13.06 -26.64 39.89
N PRO A 392 12.16 -27.43 39.27
CA PRO A 392 11.63 -28.65 39.88
C PRO A 392 12.72 -29.70 40.17
N ILE A 393 13.75 -29.80 39.32
CA ILE A 393 14.87 -30.74 39.50
C ILE A 393 15.63 -30.40 40.78
N PHE A 394 15.91 -29.11 41.02
CA PHE A 394 16.59 -28.70 42.25
C PHE A 394 15.75 -28.94 43.51
N GLN A 395 14.43 -28.76 43.44
CA GLN A 395 13.54 -29.03 44.56
C GLN A 395 13.42 -30.53 44.87
N LEU A 396 13.35 -31.39 43.85
CA LEU A 396 13.39 -32.84 44.04
C LEU A 396 14.74 -33.30 44.59
N GLY A 397 15.86 -32.71 44.14
CA GLY A 397 17.19 -32.96 44.69
C GLY A 397 17.35 -32.53 46.15
N ALA A 398 16.73 -31.42 46.56
CA ALA A 398 16.74 -30.96 47.95
C ALA A 398 15.90 -31.87 48.86
N VAL A 399 14.77 -32.40 48.37
CA VAL A 399 13.96 -33.38 49.10
C VAL A 399 14.66 -34.75 49.20
N ALA A 400 15.39 -35.16 48.16
CA ALA A 400 16.17 -36.41 48.16
C ALA A 400 17.48 -36.32 48.97
N GLY A 401 18.12 -35.14 49.03
CA GLY A 401 19.34 -34.88 49.81
C GLY A 401 19.09 -34.56 51.30
N GLY A 402 17.84 -34.30 51.69
CA GLY A 402 17.42 -34.07 53.09
C GLY A 402 17.05 -35.34 53.87
N LEU A 403 17.30 -36.53 53.32
CA LEU A 403 17.15 -37.82 54.01
C LEU A 403 18.46 -38.26 54.70
N GLN A 404 19.11 -37.34 55.41
CA GLN A 404 20.05 -37.64 56.51
C GLN A 404 19.59 -36.98 57.80
#